data_AF-A0A841CEW9-F1
#
_entry.id   AF-A0A841CEW9-F1
#
_cell.length_a   1.000
_cell.length_b   1.000
_cell.length_c   1.000
_cell.angle_alpha   90.00
_cell.angle_beta   90.00
_cell.angle_gamma   90.00
#
_symmetry.space_group_name_H-M   'P 1'
#
loop_
_entity.id
_entity.type
_entity.pdbx_description
1 polymer ?
#
loop_
_entity_poly.entity_id
_entity_poly.type
_entity_poly.pdbx_seq_one_letter_code
_entity_poly.pdbx_strand_id
1 'polypeptide(L)'
;MSTLLRRTARLLSGTFLAAALVAVMSPATAVAASPTTAADPVGALSYQATYYGYTGTFRDATTIWEVNWFLSGRLEAFGIAPDRTIWHAWPGSGGWKQMPHNGRADLISNVHWDQSTGMRLVEVYVASGGGSFWCSIDPGNGNWGSWQRC
;
A
#
# COMPACT_ATOMS: atom_id res chain seq x y z
N MET A 1 -37.05 -13.81 -81.73
CA MET A 1 -36.90 -14.95 -82.66
C MET A 1 -35.44 -15.34 -82.69
N SER A 2 -35.16 -16.63 -82.46
CA SER A 2 -33.96 -17.36 -82.87
C SER A 2 -32.61 -16.98 -82.23
N THR A 3 -31.59 -17.81 -82.15
CA THR A 3 -31.36 -19.27 -82.02
C THR A 3 -29.87 -19.34 -81.67
N LEU A 4 -29.48 -20.36 -80.90
CA LEU A 4 -28.13 -20.88 -80.64
C LEU A 4 -27.04 -20.48 -81.67
N LEU A 5 -25.80 -20.28 -81.19
CA LEU A 5 -24.73 -21.21 -81.57
C LEU A 5 -23.49 -21.17 -80.68
N ARG A 6 -23.02 -22.39 -80.40
CA ARG A 6 -21.82 -22.79 -79.67
C ARG A 6 -20.54 -22.29 -80.35
N ARG A 7 -19.46 -22.13 -79.57
CA ARG A 7 -18.15 -22.72 -79.88
C ARG A 7 -17.23 -22.70 -78.66
N THR A 8 -16.97 -23.91 -78.18
CA THR A 8 -15.83 -24.28 -77.34
C THR A 8 -14.52 -24.03 -78.10
N ALA A 9 -13.54 -23.39 -77.46
CA ALA A 9 -12.13 -23.57 -77.78
C ALA A 9 -11.31 -23.52 -76.49
N ARG A 10 -10.39 -24.49 -76.42
CA ARG A 10 -9.65 -24.98 -75.28
C ARG A 10 -8.27 -24.30 -75.21
N LEU A 11 -7.76 -24.26 -73.97
CA LEU A 11 -6.34 -24.27 -73.57
C LEU A 11 -5.48 -23.07 -73.95
N LEU A 12 -4.84 -22.46 -72.95
CA LEU A 12 -3.43 -22.76 -72.65
C LEU A 12 -3.00 -22.19 -71.30
N SER A 13 -2.23 -23.03 -70.63
CA SER A 13 -1.68 -22.92 -69.29
C SER A 13 -0.86 -21.66 -69.04
N GLY A 14 -0.97 -21.13 -67.84
CA GLY A 14 -0.08 -20.10 -67.30
C GLY A 14 -0.10 -20.18 -65.77
N THR A 15 0.45 -21.25 -65.22
CA THR A 15 0.65 -21.40 -63.78
C THR A 15 1.75 -20.43 -63.33
N PHE A 16 1.37 -19.28 -62.78
CA PHE A 16 2.28 -18.47 -61.98
C PHE A 16 2.13 -18.91 -60.51
N LEU A 17 3.18 -19.55 -59.97
CA LEU A 17 3.32 -19.70 -58.52
C LEU A 17 3.51 -18.30 -57.93
N ALA A 18 2.47 -17.75 -57.30
CA ALA A 18 2.61 -16.65 -56.37
C ALA A 18 3.03 -17.24 -55.02
N ALA A 19 4.27 -16.99 -54.60
CA ALA A 19 4.74 -17.29 -53.26
C ALA A 19 3.98 -16.41 -52.26
N ALA A 20 3.09 -17.00 -51.46
CA ALA A 20 2.44 -16.31 -50.36
C ALA A 20 3.46 -16.11 -49.22
N LEU A 21 3.91 -14.87 -49.01
CA LEU A 21 4.61 -14.51 -47.77
C LEU A 21 3.59 -14.57 -46.63
N VAL A 22 3.74 -15.55 -45.73
CA VAL A 22 3.04 -15.57 -44.45
C VAL A 22 3.78 -14.62 -43.52
N ALA A 23 3.20 -13.44 -43.26
CA ALA A 23 3.68 -12.55 -42.22
C ALA A 23 3.36 -13.16 -40.85
N VAL A 24 4.37 -13.60 -40.12
CA VAL A 24 4.22 -14.08 -38.74
C VAL A 24 4.12 -12.84 -37.85
N MET A 25 2.90 -12.46 -37.46
CA MET A 25 2.73 -11.43 -36.42
C MET A 25 3.05 -12.06 -35.07
N SER A 26 4.17 -11.66 -34.47
CA SER A 26 4.43 -11.95 -33.06
C SER A 26 3.37 -11.26 -32.19
N PRO A 27 2.80 -11.92 -31.16
CA PRO A 27 1.97 -11.23 -30.20
C PRO A 27 2.86 -10.25 -29.40
N ALA A 28 2.53 -8.97 -29.45
CA ALA A 28 3.13 -7.98 -28.57
C ALA A 28 2.72 -8.34 -27.14
N THR A 29 3.69 -8.75 -26.33
CA THR A 29 3.50 -8.93 -24.89
C THR A 29 3.16 -7.57 -24.31
N ALA A 30 1.89 -7.36 -23.94
CA ALA A 30 1.50 -6.19 -23.18
C ALA A 30 2.23 -6.28 -21.83
N VAL A 31 3.20 -5.39 -21.61
CA VAL A 31 3.77 -5.18 -20.28
C VAL A 31 2.66 -4.60 -19.44
N ALA A 32 2.09 -5.40 -18.53
CA ALA A 32 1.15 -4.91 -17.55
C ALA A 32 1.83 -3.81 -16.74
N ALA A 33 1.35 -2.58 -16.88
CA ALA A 33 1.73 -1.50 -15.97
C ALA A 33 1.41 -1.97 -14.55
N SER A 34 2.40 -1.90 -13.65
CA SER A 34 2.17 -2.14 -12.23
C SER A 34 1.03 -1.25 -11.76
N PRO A 35 0.02 -1.77 -11.04
CA PRO A 35 -1.02 -0.92 -10.49
C PRO A 35 -0.32 0.09 -9.57
N THR A 36 -0.38 1.36 -9.95
CA THR A 36 -0.07 2.44 -9.02
C THR A 36 -1.14 2.32 -7.93
N THR A 37 -0.73 1.96 -6.72
CA THR A 37 -1.63 1.81 -5.58
C THR A 37 -2.30 3.16 -5.33
N ALA A 38 -3.51 3.31 -5.86
CA ALA A 38 -4.42 4.32 -5.39
C ALA A 38 -4.58 4.10 -3.88
N ALA A 39 -4.54 5.18 -3.11
CA ALA A 39 -4.82 5.12 -1.68
C ALA A 39 -6.14 4.36 -1.49
N ASP A 40 -6.09 3.22 -0.79
CA ASP A 40 -7.27 2.38 -0.60
C ASP A 40 -8.41 3.23 -0.03
N PRO A 41 -9.62 3.14 -0.63
CA PRO A 41 -10.80 3.75 -0.04
C PRO A 41 -11.12 3.02 1.27
N VAL A 42 -11.81 3.72 2.17
CA VAL A 42 -12.33 3.20 3.44
C VAL A 42 -12.93 1.80 3.21
N GLY A 43 -12.23 0.77 3.72
CA GLY A 43 -12.42 -0.62 3.32
C GLY A 43 -11.18 -1.50 3.43
N ALA A 44 -10.06 -1.00 3.96
CA ALA A 44 -8.93 -1.85 4.31
C ALA A 44 -9.42 -2.96 5.24
N LEU A 45 -9.07 -4.21 4.91
CA LEU A 45 -9.23 -5.35 5.80
C LEU A 45 -8.69 -4.97 7.19
N SER A 46 -9.23 -5.59 8.23
CA SER A 46 -8.87 -5.25 9.61
C SER A 46 -8.79 -6.47 10.50
N TYR A 47 -7.94 -6.41 11.51
CA TYR A 47 -7.86 -7.39 12.58
C TYR A 47 -8.08 -6.73 13.95
N GLN A 48 -8.45 -7.53 14.94
CA GLN A 48 -8.52 -7.07 16.33
C GLN A 48 -7.27 -7.54 17.08
N ALA A 49 -6.77 -6.68 17.96
CA ALA A 49 -5.72 -7.03 18.89
C ALA A 49 -5.95 -6.37 20.25
N THR A 50 -5.52 -7.08 21.29
CA THR A 50 -5.70 -6.66 22.68
C THR A 50 -4.34 -6.42 23.33
N TYR A 51 -4.12 -5.20 23.79
CA TYR A 51 -2.95 -4.81 24.58
C TYR A 51 -3.41 -4.15 25.88
N TYR A 52 -2.78 -4.52 27.00
CA TYR A 52 -3.09 -3.98 28.33
C TYR A 52 -4.58 -4.08 28.73
N GLY A 53 -5.28 -5.09 28.21
CA GLY A 53 -6.72 -5.31 28.44
C GLY A 53 -7.64 -4.49 27.53
N TYR A 54 -7.10 -3.74 26.56
CA TYR A 54 -7.87 -2.92 25.63
C TYR A 54 -7.82 -3.51 24.22
N THR A 55 -8.99 -3.81 23.65
CA THR A 55 -9.11 -4.30 22.27
C THR A 55 -9.27 -3.12 21.31
N GLY A 56 -8.46 -3.09 20.27
CA GLY A 56 -8.55 -2.13 19.16
C GLY A 56 -8.75 -2.85 17.82
N THR A 57 -9.17 -2.10 16.81
CA THR A 57 -9.28 -2.57 15.42
C THR A 57 -8.18 -1.91 14.59
N PHE A 58 -7.36 -2.74 13.95
CA PHE A 58 -6.17 -2.31 13.24
C PHE A 58 -6.23 -2.72 11.78
N ARG A 59 -5.57 -1.92 10.95
CA ARG A 59 -5.45 -2.16 9.51
C ARG A 59 -4.71 -3.46 9.27
N ASP A 60 -5.25 -4.31 8.42
CA ASP A 60 -4.60 -5.55 7.99
C ASP A 60 -3.27 -5.27 7.29
N ALA A 61 -2.38 -6.26 7.29
CA ALA A 61 -0.99 -6.12 6.84
C ALA A 61 -0.17 -5.03 7.56
N THR A 62 -0.64 -4.57 8.73
CA THR A 62 0.17 -3.77 9.68
C THR A 62 0.43 -4.59 10.94
N THR A 63 1.44 -4.19 11.71
CA THR A 63 1.75 -4.78 13.02
C THR A 63 1.60 -3.74 14.12
N ILE A 64 1.32 -4.22 15.33
CA ILE A 64 1.41 -3.38 16.53
C ILE A 64 2.87 -3.36 17.00
N TRP A 65 3.39 -2.17 17.28
CA TRP A 65 4.72 -1.96 17.83
C TRP A 65 4.61 -1.71 19.32
N GLU A 66 5.05 -2.67 20.13
CA GLU A 66 5.18 -2.50 21.58
C GLU A 66 6.60 -2.06 21.94
N VAL A 67 6.69 -1.08 22.83
CA VAL A 67 7.95 -0.51 23.30
C VAL A 67 7.94 -0.37 24.81
N ASN A 68 9.10 -0.60 25.42
CA ASN A 68 9.36 -0.30 26.82
C ASN A 68 10.22 0.98 26.90
N TRP A 69 9.61 2.07 27.35
CA TRP A 69 10.29 3.33 27.61
C TRP A 69 11.07 3.25 28.93
N PHE A 70 12.21 2.56 28.91
CA PHE A 70 12.98 2.11 30.07
C PHE A 70 13.18 3.19 31.16
N LEU A 71 13.54 4.43 30.81
CA LEU A 71 13.72 5.51 31.81
C LEU A 71 12.45 5.93 32.55
N SER A 72 11.29 5.70 31.96
CA SER A 72 9.99 5.97 32.59
C SER A 72 9.29 4.73 33.12
N GLY A 73 9.83 3.53 32.87
CA GLY A 73 9.19 2.26 33.21
C GLY A 73 7.83 2.04 32.55
N ARG A 74 7.55 2.72 31.45
CA ARG A 74 6.24 2.70 30.78
C ARG A 74 6.28 1.80 29.55
N LEU A 75 5.42 0.79 29.52
CA LEU A 75 5.08 0.05 28.31
C LEU A 75 4.07 0.85 27.49
N GLU A 76 4.24 0.84 26.17
CA GLU A 76 3.30 1.46 25.24
C GLU A 76 3.25 0.67 23.94
N ALA A 77 2.06 0.51 23.39
CA ALA A 77 1.81 -0.15 22.11
C ALA A 77 1.25 0.84 21.11
N PHE A 78 1.70 0.77 19.86
CA PHE A 78 1.28 1.64 18.75
C PHE A 78 0.71 0.81 17.60
N GLY A 79 -0.38 1.28 16.99
CA GLY A 79 -1.00 0.62 15.83
C GLY A 79 -1.68 1.60 14.89
N ILE A 80 -1.92 1.16 13.66
CA ILE A 80 -2.64 1.93 12.63
C ILE A 80 -4.05 1.37 12.48
N ALA A 81 -5.07 2.21 12.64
CA ALA A 81 -6.46 1.82 12.42
C ALA A 81 -6.81 1.77 10.92
N PRO A 82 -7.91 1.11 10.51
CA PRO A 82 -8.30 1.03 9.09
C PRO A 82 -8.51 2.38 8.39
N ASP A 83 -8.90 3.42 9.15
CA ASP A 83 -9.04 4.79 8.63
C ASP A 83 -7.70 5.56 8.60
N ARG A 84 -6.58 4.88 8.80
CA ARG A 84 -5.21 5.40 8.83
C ARG A 84 -4.90 6.29 10.04
N THR A 85 -5.80 6.43 11.03
CA THR A 85 -5.41 7.05 12.31
C THR A 85 -4.35 6.20 13.02
N ILE A 86 -3.49 6.88 13.76
CA ILE A 86 -2.44 6.26 14.56
C ILE A 86 -2.92 6.22 16.01
N TRP A 87 -2.90 5.06 16.64
CA TRP A 87 -3.36 4.84 18.00
C TRP A 87 -2.26 4.30 18.88
N HIS A 88 -2.35 4.60 20.18
CA HIS A 88 -1.50 4.03 21.19
C HIS A 88 -2.25 3.65 22.46
N ALA A 89 -1.72 2.71 23.21
CA ALA A 89 -2.24 2.31 24.51
C ALA A 89 -1.08 2.03 25.46
N TRP A 90 -1.32 2.24 26.76
CA TRP A 90 -0.40 1.88 27.83
C TRP A 90 -1.20 1.39 29.04
N PRO A 91 -0.59 0.67 30.00
CA PRO A 91 -1.26 0.30 31.25
C PRO A 91 -1.90 1.52 31.93
N GLY A 92 -3.20 1.44 32.22
CA GLY A 92 -3.93 2.53 32.88
C GLY A 92 -4.40 3.67 31.98
N SER A 93 -4.19 3.59 30.66
CA SER A 93 -4.71 4.58 29.68
C SER A 93 -6.24 4.65 29.60
N GLY A 94 -6.94 3.61 30.06
CA GLY A 94 -8.41 3.52 29.97
C GLY A 94 -8.90 3.26 28.54
N GLY A 95 -8.07 2.64 27.70
CA GLY A 95 -8.36 2.32 26.31
C GLY A 95 -7.31 2.87 25.35
N TRP A 96 -7.38 2.43 24.09
CA TRP A 96 -6.60 3.03 23.02
C TRP A 96 -6.90 4.52 22.89
N LYS A 97 -5.86 5.33 22.73
CA LYS A 97 -5.94 6.77 22.47
C LYS A 97 -5.41 7.05 21.08
N GLN A 98 -6.01 8.00 20.37
CA GLN A 98 -5.45 8.45 19.11
C GLN A 98 -4.21 9.31 19.40
N MET A 99 -3.13 9.12 18.65
CA MET A 99 -2.00 10.02 18.68
C MET A 99 -2.46 11.45 18.34
N PRO A 100 -1.94 12.48 19.02
CA PRO A 100 -2.36 13.85 18.79
C PRO A 100 -1.92 14.37 17.41
N HIS A 101 -2.40 15.57 17.08
CA HIS A 101 -2.05 16.31 15.86
C HIS A 101 -2.49 15.63 14.55
N ASN A 102 -3.52 14.79 14.62
CA ASN A 102 -4.27 14.25 13.47
C ASN A 102 -3.41 13.52 12.41
N GLY A 103 -2.31 12.90 12.81
CA GLY A 103 -1.45 12.13 11.91
C GLY A 103 -2.19 10.98 11.24
N ARG A 104 -1.79 10.68 9.99
CA ARG A 104 -2.29 9.55 9.20
C ARG A 104 -1.13 8.77 8.64
N ALA A 105 -1.21 7.45 8.66
CA ALA A 105 -0.13 6.59 8.24
C ALA A 105 -0.62 5.30 7.56
N ASP A 106 0.27 4.68 6.81
CA ASP A 106 0.07 3.37 6.22
C ASP A 106 0.78 2.28 7.04
N LEU A 107 1.96 2.60 7.61
CA LEU A 107 2.75 1.69 8.44
C LEU A 107 3.41 2.46 9.58
N ILE A 108 3.67 1.77 10.69
CA ILE A 108 4.68 2.18 11.66
C ILE A 108 6.02 1.65 11.14
N SER A 109 7.00 2.54 10.98
CA SER A 109 8.31 2.23 10.43
C SER A 109 9.34 2.01 11.54
N ASN A 110 9.31 2.88 12.56
CA ASN A 110 10.25 2.82 13.66
C ASN A 110 9.64 3.41 14.93
N VAL A 111 9.99 2.85 16.08
CA VAL A 111 9.68 3.42 17.39
C VAL A 111 10.99 3.45 18.15
N HIS A 112 11.49 4.65 18.40
CA HIS A 112 12.84 4.87 18.90
C HIS A 112 12.82 5.61 20.23
N TRP A 113 13.81 5.30 21.06
CA TRP A 113 14.03 5.93 22.35
C TRP A 113 15.50 6.33 22.48
N ASP A 114 15.74 7.61 22.73
CA ASP A 114 17.06 8.12 23.07
C ASP A 114 17.29 7.99 24.58
N GLN A 115 18.23 7.14 24.94
CA GLN A 115 18.56 6.83 26.33
C GLN A 115 19.25 7.98 27.06
N SER A 116 19.89 8.89 26.32
CA SER A 116 20.62 10.02 26.89
C SER A 116 19.72 11.21 27.22
N THR A 117 18.69 11.42 26.42
CA THR A 117 17.77 12.57 26.56
C THR A 117 16.40 12.19 27.11
N GLY A 118 16.03 10.90 27.08
CA GLY A 118 14.68 10.45 27.40
C GLY A 118 13.65 10.73 26.30
N MET A 119 14.10 11.31 25.16
CA MET A 119 13.23 11.58 24.02
C MET A 119 12.71 10.28 23.40
N ARG A 120 11.44 10.30 23.04
CA ARG A 120 10.73 9.20 22.39
C ARG A 120 10.31 9.65 21.00
N LEU A 121 10.43 8.77 20.03
CA LEU A 121 10.10 9.03 18.64
C LEU A 121 9.23 7.91 18.09
N VAL A 122 8.18 8.29 17.36
CA VAL A 122 7.41 7.39 16.52
C VAL A 122 7.56 7.86 15.08
N GLU A 123 8.10 6.99 14.23
CA GLU A 123 8.21 7.17 12.80
C GLU A 123 7.15 6.34 12.09
N VAL A 124 6.42 6.99 11.20
CA VAL A 124 5.41 6.35 10.36
C VAL A 124 5.70 6.58 8.89
N TYR A 125 5.30 5.62 8.07
CA TYR A 125 5.39 5.71 6.61
C TYR A 125 4.02 6.02 6.00
N VAL A 126 4.02 6.94 5.04
CA VAL A 126 2.88 7.35 4.23
C VAL A 126 3.21 7.07 2.77
N ALA A 127 2.51 6.12 2.15
CA ALA A 127 2.79 5.69 0.78
C ALA A 127 2.33 6.71 -0.27
N SER A 128 1.25 7.44 0.01
CA SER A 128 0.69 8.43 -0.92
C SER A 128 1.70 9.54 -1.24
N GLY A 129 1.78 9.94 -2.51
CA GLY A 129 2.64 11.05 -2.93
C GLY A 129 4.13 10.70 -3.07
N GLY A 130 4.45 9.42 -3.30
CA GLY A 130 5.82 8.96 -3.56
C GLY A 130 6.54 8.35 -2.35
N GLY A 131 5.83 8.08 -1.25
CA GLY A 131 6.43 7.48 -0.06
C GLY A 131 7.15 8.51 0.79
N SER A 132 6.87 8.54 2.10
CA SER A 132 7.38 9.57 2.99
C SER A 132 7.34 9.14 4.44
N PHE A 133 8.43 9.41 5.17
CA PHE A 133 8.49 9.19 6.61
C PHE A 133 8.10 10.46 7.38
N TRP A 134 7.34 10.26 8.45
CA TRP A 134 6.87 11.31 9.33
C TRP A 134 7.12 10.93 10.78
N CYS A 135 7.58 11.90 11.56
CA CYS A 135 8.01 11.71 12.92
C CYS A 135 7.12 12.53 13.87
N SER A 136 6.75 11.94 14.99
CA SER A 136 6.24 12.64 16.18
C SER A 136 7.18 12.34 17.34
N ILE A 137 7.48 13.38 18.13
CA ILE A 137 8.48 13.33 19.20
C ILE A 137 7.83 13.70 20.52
N ASP A 138 8.02 12.88 21.54
CA ASP A 138 7.71 13.20 22.94
C ASP A 138 9.03 13.44 23.69
N PRO A 139 9.24 14.60 24.34
CA PRO A 139 10.46 14.88 25.09
C PRO A 139 10.59 14.07 26.40
N GLY A 140 9.76 13.05 26.61
CA GLY A 140 9.77 12.14 27.75
C GLY A 140 8.67 12.43 28.78
N ASN A 141 7.77 13.38 28.51
CA ASN A 141 6.71 13.81 29.42
C ASN A 141 5.30 13.35 28.99
N GLY A 142 5.20 12.55 27.92
CA GLY A 142 3.93 12.06 27.38
C GLY A 142 3.25 13.02 26.41
N ASN A 143 3.81 14.21 26.16
CA ASN A 143 3.26 15.18 25.22
C ASN A 143 3.92 15.02 23.85
N TRP A 144 3.28 14.23 23.00
CA TRP A 144 3.70 14.05 21.61
C TRP A 144 3.56 15.36 20.81
N GLY A 145 4.62 15.74 20.11
CA GLY A 145 4.68 16.88 19.21
C GLY A 145 3.97 16.64 17.88
N SER A 146 3.81 17.71 17.10
CA SER A 146 3.19 17.64 15.78
C SER A 146 3.97 16.75 14.82
N TRP A 147 3.25 16.17 13.85
CA TRP A 147 3.85 15.34 12.80
C TRP A 147 4.66 16.22 11.86
N GLN A 148 5.93 15.88 11.70
CA GLN A 148 6.88 16.57 10.83
C GLN A 148 7.59 15.57 9.95
N ARG A 149 8.22 16.05 8.88
CA ARG A 149 9.14 15.20 8.12
C ARG A 149 10.27 14.75 9.04
N CYS A 150 10.50 13.44 9.05
CA CYS A 150 11.84 12.93 9.30
C CYS A 150 12.70 13.37 8.08
#